data_AF-A0A946YGU3-F1
#
_entry.id   AF-A0A946YGU3-F1
#
_cell.length_a   1.000
_cell.length_b   1.000
_cell.length_c   1.000
_cell.angle_alpha   90.00
_cell.angle_beta   90.00
_cell.angle_gamma   90.00
#
_symmetry.space_group_name_H-M   'P 1'
#
loop_
_entity.id
_entity.type
_entity.pdbx_description
1 polymer ?
#
loop_
_entity_poly.entity_id
_entity_poly.type
_entity_poly.pdbx_seq_one_letter_code
_entity_poly.pdbx_strand_id
1 'polypeptide(L)'
;DVSENGYVSSVTVNALAGTHSYIGDLSFNLTSPDGTSVEIIEPSCGNDDDFDLSLDDAATTAMPCPPVGGDTHQPSNALSTFHGDTIAGNWTLSISDNANNDGGSLESWGLNVCSGSGGQPPAFWSENFEGSHNWINNPNGADTGTTGQWSAGDPEQTISSSVIMQPENAAEGSLALLTDPNAGSSSGTNDVDAGLVSIRSPYFTLPADGSIEMSYAYFFSHRDNSSSDDYFRFKLVDNNGVTLLALQDLQGADTDRPAVWTTESNVSLNAFLGMNVALQAEAADEATGSLVEAGLDAIVILHTPVNNDADNDGIENGADNCVNTANNNQLNHDGDGEGNACDSDDDNDGLTDAEEAQYGTDPTLVDSDADSLSDYDEVYSYNTNPNAADSDGDGYSDAEEIAVGRDPNQFDAHIPLPGWALLLLATALGYFATRRQHRRLP
;
A
#
# COMPACT_ATOMS: atom_id res chain seq x y z
N ASP A 1 4.23 -5.38 -12.99
CA ASP A 1 3.91 -6.29 -11.89
C ASP A 1 5.16 -7.00 -11.37
N VAL A 2 5.42 -6.84 -10.08
CA VAL A 2 6.49 -7.53 -9.34
C VAL A 2 5.83 -8.65 -8.53
N SER A 3 6.23 -9.90 -8.72
CA SER A 3 5.59 -11.05 -8.06
C SER A 3 6.28 -11.48 -6.76
N GLU A 4 7.40 -10.83 -6.41
CA GLU A 4 8.15 -11.16 -5.20
C GLU A 4 7.47 -10.56 -3.96
N ASN A 5 7.03 -11.46 -3.07
CA ASN A 5 6.50 -11.06 -1.77
C ASN A 5 7.62 -10.54 -0.87
N GLY A 6 7.33 -9.47 -0.15
CA GLY A 6 8.24 -8.84 0.77
C GLY A 6 7.91 -7.38 0.92
N TYR A 7 8.80 -6.67 1.58
CA TYR A 7 8.68 -5.26 1.81
C TYR A 7 9.95 -4.55 1.38
N VAL A 8 9.77 -3.37 0.80
CA VAL A 8 10.82 -2.56 0.19
C VAL A 8 11.86 -2.14 1.22
N SER A 9 13.12 -2.53 1.03
CA SER A 9 14.27 -2.06 1.80
C SER A 9 15.20 -1.13 1.02
N SER A 10 15.07 -1.14 -0.31
CA SER A 10 15.76 -0.23 -1.23
C SER A 10 15.06 -0.28 -2.59
N VAL A 11 15.04 0.86 -3.28
CA VAL A 11 14.51 1.01 -4.64
C VAL A 11 15.54 1.70 -5.51
N THR A 12 15.74 1.18 -6.71
CA THR A 12 16.51 1.81 -7.77
C THR A 12 15.66 1.84 -9.05
N VAL A 13 15.53 3.00 -9.69
CA VAL A 13 14.97 3.12 -11.04
C VAL A 13 16.11 3.00 -12.04
N ASN A 14 16.08 1.99 -12.90
CA ASN A 14 17.17 1.67 -13.81
C ASN A 14 16.78 1.96 -15.25
N ALA A 15 17.76 2.35 -16.08
CA ALA A 15 17.62 2.47 -17.53
C ALA A 15 16.38 3.27 -17.95
N LEU A 16 16.11 4.37 -17.24
CA LEU A 16 15.05 5.32 -17.59
C LEU A 16 15.54 6.12 -18.79
N ALA A 17 15.04 5.75 -19.97
CA ALA A 17 15.47 6.33 -21.22
C ALA A 17 14.28 6.67 -22.11
N GLY A 18 14.40 7.78 -22.82
CA GLY A 18 13.39 8.24 -23.74
C GLY A 18 13.79 9.52 -24.44
N THR A 19 12.94 9.90 -25.39
CA THR A 19 13.11 11.13 -26.17
C THR A 19 12.08 12.15 -25.76
N HIS A 20 12.49 13.42 -25.67
CA HIS A 20 11.58 14.56 -25.50
C HIS A 20 12.29 15.83 -25.94
N SER A 21 11.57 16.76 -26.58
CA SER A 21 12.22 17.98 -27.09
C SER A 21 12.61 18.95 -25.98
N TYR A 22 11.86 19.04 -24.88
CA TYR A 22 12.26 19.77 -23.68
C TYR A 22 12.02 18.95 -22.42
N ILE A 23 13.09 18.50 -21.77
CA ILE A 23 12.97 17.75 -20.51
C ILE A 23 12.43 18.62 -19.36
N GLY A 24 12.57 19.95 -19.47
CA GLY A 24 12.03 20.90 -18.50
C GLY A 24 10.51 20.97 -18.43
N ASP A 25 9.80 20.34 -19.37
CA ASP A 25 8.35 20.23 -19.35
C ASP A 25 7.87 18.94 -18.66
N LEU A 26 8.77 17.98 -18.45
CA LEU A 26 8.42 16.66 -17.91
C LEU A 26 8.52 16.61 -16.38
N SER A 27 7.60 15.84 -15.79
CA SER A 27 7.65 15.41 -14.38
C SER A 27 7.41 13.90 -14.33
N PHE A 28 8.12 13.22 -13.44
CA PHE A 28 8.09 11.75 -13.32
C PHE A 28 7.69 11.37 -11.91
N ASN A 29 6.62 10.59 -11.77
CA ASN A 29 6.17 10.04 -10.49
C ASN A 29 6.29 8.52 -10.50
N LEU A 30 6.91 7.95 -9.47
CA LEU A 30 6.88 6.52 -9.19
C LEU A 30 5.85 6.26 -8.10
N THR A 31 5.00 5.26 -8.29
CA THR A 31 3.98 4.86 -7.32
C THR A 31 4.13 3.37 -6.99
N SER A 32 4.14 3.04 -5.70
CA SER A 32 4.21 1.65 -5.21
C SER A 32 2.83 0.97 -5.21
N PRO A 33 2.76 -0.36 -5.02
CA PRO A 33 1.49 -1.09 -4.90
C PRO A 33 0.62 -0.57 -3.74
N ASP A 34 1.26 -0.07 -2.68
CA ASP A 34 0.57 0.49 -1.51
C ASP A 34 0.05 1.93 -1.75
N GLY A 35 0.28 2.50 -2.94
CA GLY A 35 -0.19 3.83 -3.32
C GLY A 35 0.70 5.00 -2.88
N THR A 36 1.83 4.73 -2.19
CA THR A 36 2.86 5.76 -1.96
C THR A 36 3.34 6.28 -3.31
N SER A 37 3.39 7.60 -3.48
CA SER A 37 3.80 8.23 -4.74
C SER A 37 4.89 9.28 -4.50
N VAL A 38 5.96 9.22 -5.28
CA VAL A 38 7.15 10.07 -5.16
C VAL A 38 7.47 10.69 -6.51
N GLU A 39 7.62 12.02 -6.55
CA GLU A 39 8.10 12.74 -7.73
C GLU A 39 9.62 12.56 -7.84
N ILE A 40 10.05 11.57 -8.64
CA ILE A 40 11.44 11.14 -8.75
C ILE A 40 12.26 12.05 -9.66
N ILE A 41 11.61 12.77 -10.58
CA ILE A 41 12.22 13.84 -11.40
C ILE A 41 11.23 15.01 -11.46
N GLU A 42 11.66 16.14 -10.89
CA GLU A 42 10.99 17.43 -11.04
C GLU A 42 11.35 18.10 -12.40
N PRO A 43 10.46 18.93 -12.95
CA PRO A 43 10.73 19.73 -14.15
C PRO A 43 12.04 20.52 -14.04
N SER A 44 13.04 20.15 -14.84
CA SER A 44 14.42 20.68 -14.74
C SER A 44 15.16 20.64 -16.08
N CYS A 45 16.40 21.15 -16.14
CA CYS A 45 17.22 21.22 -17.36
C CYS A 45 16.66 22.05 -18.54
N GLY A 46 15.56 22.79 -18.35
CA GLY A 46 15.11 23.83 -19.28
C GLY A 46 14.83 23.29 -20.69
N ASN A 47 15.61 23.74 -21.66
CA ASN A 47 15.42 23.40 -23.08
C ASN A 47 16.36 22.27 -23.54
N ASP A 48 16.90 21.48 -22.62
CA ASP A 48 17.70 20.33 -22.96
C ASP A 48 16.81 19.17 -23.45
N ASP A 49 17.35 18.39 -24.39
CA ASP A 49 16.64 17.30 -25.05
C ASP A 49 16.94 15.96 -24.36
N ASP A 50 15.96 15.06 -24.41
CA ASP A 50 16.07 13.63 -24.09
C ASP A 50 16.46 13.30 -22.63
N PHE A 51 16.35 12.02 -22.28
CA PHE A 51 16.81 11.49 -20.99
C PHE A 51 17.32 10.06 -21.14
N ASP A 52 18.39 9.73 -20.44
CA ASP A 52 18.98 8.40 -20.32
C ASP A 52 19.77 8.35 -19.02
N LEU A 53 19.18 7.80 -17.95
CA LEU A 53 19.77 7.76 -16.62
C LEU A 53 19.19 6.64 -15.74
N SER A 54 19.79 6.45 -14.57
CA SER A 54 19.22 5.66 -13.47
C SER A 54 19.14 6.51 -12.21
N LEU A 55 18.22 6.18 -11.28
CA LEU A 55 18.02 6.89 -10.03
C LEU A 55 18.19 5.97 -8.82
N ASP A 56 19.01 6.41 -7.87
CA ASP A 56 19.29 5.71 -6.61
C ASP A 56 19.61 6.72 -5.50
N ASP A 57 19.05 6.54 -4.31
CA ASP A 57 19.35 7.39 -3.15
C ASP A 57 20.84 7.34 -2.74
N ALA A 58 21.53 6.23 -3.01
CA ALA A 58 22.95 6.04 -2.72
C ALA A 58 23.87 6.68 -3.78
N ALA A 59 23.32 7.25 -4.86
CA ALA A 59 24.11 7.97 -5.84
C ALA A 59 24.78 9.21 -5.22
N THR A 60 25.98 9.54 -5.70
CA THR A 60 26.77 10.65 -5.15
C THR A 60 26.65 11.94 -5.95
N THR A 61 25.96 11.90 -7.08
CA THR A 61 25.83 13.01 -8.02
C THR A 61 24.37 13.31 -8.28
N ALA A 62 24.01 14.58 -8.27
CA ALA A 62 22.70 15.03 -8.71
C ALA A 62 22.53 14.82 -10.22
N MET A 63 21.28 14.82 -10.69
CA MET A 63 20.95 14.67 -12.10
C MET A 63 21.64 15.75 -12.97
N PRO A 64 22.34 15.37 -14.05
CA PRO A 64 22.99 16.31 -14.95
C PRO A 64 21.98 16.95 -15.92
N CYS A 65 22.40 18.05 -16.55
CA CYS A 65 21.65 18.71 -17.62
C CYS A 65 22.55 18.85 -18.86
N PRO A 66 22.23 18.21 -20.00
CA PRO A 66 21.10 17.29 -20.24
C PRO A 66 21.20 16.00 -19.40
N PRO A 67 20.06 15.39 -19.01
CA PRO A 67 20.03 14.18 -18.18
C PRO A 67 20.25 12.90 -19.02
N VAL A 68 21.37 12.86 -19.72
CA VAL A 68 21.75 11.79 -20.64
C VAL A 68 23.10 11.18 -20.25
N GLY A 69 23.32 9.91 -20.59
CA GLY A 69 24.60 9.22 -20.39
C GLY A 69 24.50 7.87 -19.70
N GLY A 70 23.32 7.52 -19.17
CA GLY A 70 23.00 6.23 -18.56
C GLY A 70 23.57 6.05 -17.15
N ASP A 71 24.20 7.08 -16.59
CA ASP A 71 24.77 7.05 -15.24
C ASP A 71 23.68 7.09 -14.16
N THR A 72 24.02 6.65 -12.95
CA THR A 72 23.12 6.67 -11.78
C THR A 72 23.25 7.98 -11.02
N HIS A 73 22.12 8.62 -10.75
CA HIS A 73 22.02 9.94 -10.09
C HIS A 73 21.02 9.93 -8.94
N GLN A 74 21.09 10.96 -8.09
CA GLN A 74 20.09 11.16 -7.03
C GLN A 74 18.74 11.59 -7.63
N PRO A 75 17.62 11.03 -7.14
CA PRO A 75 16.29 11.49 -7.52
C PRO A 75 16.00 12.89 -6.96
N SER A 76 15.00 13.59 -7.51
CA SER A 76 14.52 14.86 -6.96
C SER A 76 13.99 14.72 -5.53
N ASN A 77 13.23 13.65 -5.29
CA ASN A 77 12.75 13.24 -3.96
C ASN A 77 13.17 11.81 -3.65
N ALA A 78 13.48 11.52 -2.39
CA ALA A 78 14.13 10.27 -1.99
C ALA A 78 13.25 9.02 -2.24
N LEU A 79 13.83 7.99 -2.85
CA LEU A 79 13.21 6.69 -3.10
C LEU A 79 13.03 5.88 -1.79
N SER A 80 13.79 6.19 -0.75
CA SER A 80 13.61 5.64 0.60
C SER A 80 12.26 5.95 1.23
N THR A 81 11.47 6.85 0.62
CA THR A 81 10.05 7.04 0.97
C THR A 81 9.23 5.75 0.80
N PHE A 82 9.62 4.87 -0.11
CA PHE A 82 8.96 3.57 -0.32
C PHE A 82 9.36 2.52 0.71
N HIS A 83 10.31 2.79 1.63
CA HIS A 83 10.71 1.81 2.61
C HIS A 83 9.54 1.38 3.50
N GLY A 84 9.27 0.08 3.53
CA GLY A 84 8.12 -0.48 4.25
C GLY A 84 6.94 -0.81 3.37
N ASP A 85 6.88 -0.29 2.14
CA ASP A 85 5.81 -0.65 1.20
C ASP A 85 5.94 -2.11 0.77
N THR A 86 4.83 -2.71 0.35
CA THR A 86 4.84 -4.04 -0.26
C THR A 86 5.60 -4.03 -1.58
N ILE A 87 6.40 -5.08 -1.81
CA ILE A 87 7.12 -5.25 -3.08
C ILE A 87 6.18 -5.79 -4.15
N ALA A 88 5.32 -6.74 -3.77
CA ALA A 88 4.46 -7.45 -4.69
C ALA A 88 3.35 -6.53 -5.19
N GLY A 89 3.10 -6.54 -6.51
CA GLY A 89 2.05 -5.78 -7.16
C GLY A 89 2.55 -4.78 -8.20
N ASN A 90 1.67 -3.85 -8.55
CA ASN A 90 1.88 -2.89 -9.63
C ASN A 90 2.63 -1.63 -9.19
N TRP A 91 3.89 -1.55 -9.59
CA TRP A 91 4.66 -0.31 -9.60
C TRP A 91 4.38 0.49 -10.86
N THR A 92 3.96 1.75 -10.69
CA THR A 92 3.57 2.62 -11.81
C THR A 92 4.54 3.79 -11.93
N LEU A 93 5.21 3.90 -13.08
CA LEU A 93 5.91 5.10 -13.50
C LEU A 93 4.97 5.97 -14.35
N SER A 94 4.63 7.16 -13.87
CA SER A 94 3.85 8.16 -14.60
C SER A 94 4.74 9.30 -15.07
N ILE A 95 4.63 9.66 -16.34
CA ILE A 95 5.37 10.76 -16.95
C ILE A 95 4.34 11.78 -17.46
N SER A 96 4.39 12.99 -16.94
CA SER A 96 3.49 14.08 -17.32
C SER A 96 4.27 15.16 -18.05
N ASP A 97 3.83 15.47 -19.27
CA ASP A 97 4.26 16.65 -20.03
C ASP A 97 3.36 17.84 -19.68
N ASN A 98 3.96 18.83 -19.04
CA ASN A 98 3.27 20.02 -18.54
C ASN A 98 3.15 21.15 -19.59
N ALA A 99 3.71 20.97 -20.80
CA ALA A 99 3.61 21.92 -21.89
C ALA A 99 3.40 21.24 -23.26
N ASN A 100 2.17 21.29 -23.76
CA ASN A 100 1.73 20.58 -24.97
C ASN A 100 2.25 21.07 -26.34
N ASN A 101 3.42 21.70 -26.42
CA ASN A 101 3.95 22.30 -27.65
C ASN A 101 4.88 21.37 -28.43
N ASP A 102 5.40 20.34 -27.78
CA ASP A 102 6.28 19.34 -28.35
C ASP A 102 5.80 17.93 -27.97
N GLY A 103 6.70 16.95 -27.99
CA GLY A 103 6.37 15.61 -27.57
C GLY A 103 7.58 14.71 -27.55
N GLY A 104 7.34 13.47 -27.16
CA GLY A 104 8.38 12.49 -26.95
C GLY A 104 7.86 11.07 -26.81
N SER A 105 8.74 10.17 -26.40
CA SER A 105 8.42 8.77 -26.17
C SER A 105 9.28 8.18 -25.06
N LEU A 106 8.68 7.34 -24.22
CA LEU A 106 9.41 6.49 -23.28
C LEU A 106 9.94 5.27 -24.05
N GLU A 107 11.25 5.06 -24.03
CA GLU A 107 11.91 3.94 -24.69
C GLU A 107 12.10 2.75 -23.74
N SER A 108 12.54 3.03 -22.51
CA SER A 108 12.69 2.01 -21.48
C SER A 108 12.61 2.59 -20.07
N TRP A 109 12.26 1.73 -19.13
CA TRP A 109 12.54 1.89 -17.72
C TRP A 109 12.60 0.50 -17.08
N GLY A 110 13.26 0.43 -15.93
CA GLY A 110 13.33 -0.76 -15.10
C GLY A 110 13.27 -0.36 -13.63
N LEU A 111 12.88 -1.32 -12.81
CA LEU A 111 12.79 -1.16 -11.36
C LEU A 111 13.57 -2.30 -10.71
N ASN A 112 14.44 -1.96 -9.77
CA ASN A 112 15.04 -2.92 -8.87
C ASN A 112 14.55 -2.61 -7.46
N VAL A 113 13.90 -3.58 -6.83
CA VAL A 113 13.39 -3.48 -5.47
C VAL A 113 14.03 -4.58 -4.65
N CYS A 114 14.64 -4.22 -3.53
CA CYS A 114 15.22 -5.18 -2.62
C CYS A 114 14.28 -5.43 -1.44
N SER A 115 14.18 -6.69 -1.02
CA SER A 115 13.57 -7.05 0.27
C SER A 115 14.62 -7.04 1.37
N GLY A 116 14.25 -6.53 2.55
CA GLY A 116 15.05 -6.71 3.76
C GLY A 116 15.15 -8.21 4.12
N SER A 117 16.31 -8.65 4.61
CA SER A 117 16.49 -10.05 5.01
C SER A 117 15.70 -10.36 6.29
N GLY A 118 14.51 -10.94 6.12
CA GLY A 118 13.63 -11.41 7.18
C GLY A 118 12.22 -10.87 6.95
N GLY A 119 11.23 -11.73 6.72
CA GLY A 119 9.83 -11.37 6.40
C GLY A 119 9.06 -10.65 7.51
N GLN A 120 9.66 -9.61 8.07
CA GLN A 120 9.05 -8.57 8.87
C GLN A 120 9.08 -7.28 8.03
N PRO A 121 8.03 -6.45 8.08
CA PRO A 121 8.08 -5.15 7.46
C PRO A 121 9.32 -4.38 7.94
N PRO A 122 10.04 -3.66 7.05
CA PRO A 122 11.04 -2.68 7.40
C PRO A 122 10.46 -1.74 8.43
N ALA A 123 11.32 -1.22 9.29
CA ALA A 123 10.90 -0.19 10.23
C ALA A 123 10.37 1.01 9.45
N PHE A 124 9.09 1.32 9.63
CA PHE A 124 8.50 2.60 9.23
C PHE A 124 9.31 3.76 9.83
N TRP A 125 9.78 3.57 11.06
CA TRP A 125 10.69 4.48 11.73
C TRP A 125 11.59 3.71 12.68
N SER A 126 12.87 4.03 12.73
CA SER A 126 13.80 3.43 13.69
C SER A 126 14.85 4.43 14.16
N GLU A 127 15.35 4.20 15.37
CA GLU A 127 16.50 4.89 15.94
C GLU A 127 17.33 3.91 16.75
N ASN A 128 18.61 3.80 16.38
CA ASN A 128 19.61 2.94 17.03
C ASN A 128 20.83 3.73 17.50
N PHE A 129 20.83 5.06 17.37
CA PHE A 129 21.85 5.98 17.89
C PHE A 129 23.29 5.78 17.38
N GLU A 130 23.52 4.92 16.38
CA GLU A 130 24.83 4.70 15.75
C GLU A 130 25.26 5.85 14.82
N GLY A 131 24.31 6.69 14.43
CA GLY A 131 24.48 7.77 13.45
C GLY A 131 24.27 9.17 14.02
N SER A 132 24.28 10.17 13.13
CA SER A 132 23.88 11.52 13.50
C SER A 132 22.39 11.55 13.81
N HIS A 133 22.04 11.90 15.04
CA HIS A 133 20.66 12.08 15.48
C HIS A 133 20.35 13.57 15.70
N ASN A 134 19.08 13.93 15.64
CA ASN A 134 18.57 15.30 15.78
C ASN A 134 17.58 15.43 16.95
N TRP A 135 17.71 14.55 17.93
CA TRP A 135 16.97 14.62 19.19
C TRP A 135 17.31 15.92 19.94
N ILE A 136 16.31 16.48 20.60
CA ILE A 136 16.37 17.78 21.24
C ILE A 136 16.39 17.57 22.76
N ASN A 137 17.51 17.92 23.39
CA ASN A 137 17.63 17.99 24.85
C ASN A 137 16.83 19.18 25.40
N ASN A 138 16.25 19.00 26.58
CA ASN A 138 15.41 19.99 27.26
C ASN A 138 14.33 20.60 26.32
N PRO A 139 13.49 19.78 25.66
CA PRO A 139 12.55 20.22 24.64
C PRO A 139 11.56 21.29 25.10
N ASN A 140 11.30 21.38 26.41
CA ASN A 140 10.34 22.32 27.02
C ASN A 140 11.01 23.46 27.80
N GLY A 141 12.35 23.49 27.90
CA GLY A 141 13.08 24.48 28.70
C GLY A 141 12.84 24.36 30.22
N ALA A 142 12.42 23.20 30.69
CA ALA A 142 12.01 22.96 32.08
C ALA A 142 13.00 22.07 32.88
N ASP A 143 14.01 21.50 32.23
CA ASP A 143 15.00 20.64 32.88
C ASP A 143 15.76 21.40 33.97
N THR A 144 15.87 20.78 35.14
CA THR A 144 16.56 21.31 36.32
C THR A 144 17.83 20.54 36.65
N GLY A 145 18.00 19.33 36.11
CA GLY A 145 19.18 18.49 36.32
C GLY A 145 20.46 19.18 35.83
N THR A 146 21.54 19.01 36.59
CA THR A 146 22.80 19.73 36.34
C THR A 146 23.88 18.88 35.68
N THR A 147 23.78 17.55 35.82
CA THR A 147 24.61 16.52 35.17
C THR A 147 23.72 15.41 34.62
N GLY A 148 24.29 14.44 33.90
CA GLY A 148 23.51 13.34 33.33
C GLY A 148 22.61 13.80 32.19
N GLN A 149 23.12 14.65 31.29
CA GLN A 149 22.37 15.07 30.12
C GLN A 149 22.35 13.97 29.06
N TRP A 150 21.15 13.61 28.61
CA TRP A 150 20.94 12.65 27.55
C TRP A 150 21.85 12.89 26.34
N SER A 151 22.61 11.86 25.97
CA SER A 151 23.44 11.87 24.77
C SER A 151 23.67 10.45 24.25
N ALA A 152 23.85 10.33 22.94
CA ALA A 152 24.25 9.07 22.33
C ALA A 152 25.76 8.85 22.50
N GLY A 153 26.15 7.62 22.86
CA GLY A 153 27.56 7.24 22.95
C GLY A 153 27.77 5.78 23.29
N ASP A 154 29.03 5.35 23.23
CA ASP A 154 29.47 4.02 23.63
C ASP A 154 29.41 3.92 25.17
N PRO A 155 28.58 3.03 25.76
CA PRO A 155 28.41 2.97 27.20
C PRO A 155 29.71 2.57 27.93
N GLU A 156 30.29 3.49 28.69
CA GLU A 156 31.32 3.13 29.66
C GLU A 156 30.68 2.60 30.95
N GLN A 157 31.09 1.42 31.40
CA GLN A 157 30.48 0.76 32.54
C GLN A 157 30.66 1.53 33.87
N THR A 158 29.55 1.87 34.52
CA THR A 158 29.52 2.41 35.88
C THR A 158 29.24 1.28 36.88
N ILE A 159 30.16 1.03 37.82
CA ILE A 159 29.97 0.10 38.95
C ILE A 159 30.04 0.85 40.28
N SER A 160 29.00 0.72 41.09
CA SER A 160 28.93 1.29 42.44
C SER A 160 28.66 0.19 43.46
N SER A 161 29.57 -0.04 44.41
CA SER A 161 29.45 -1.09 45.44
C SER A 161 29.12 -2.50 44.88
N SER A 162 29.68 -2.86 43.72
CA SER A 162 29.41 -4.12 43.00
C SER A 162 28.04 -4.21 42.31
N VAL A 163 27.26 -3.13 42.30
CA VAL A 163 26.04 -2.97 41.49
C VAL A 163 26.41 -2.28 40.18
N ILE A 164 26.00 -2.85 39.05
CA ILE A 164 26.15 -2.22 37.74
C ILE A 164 25.07 -1.16 37.60
N MET A 165 25.47 0.09 37.39
CA MET A 165 24.56 1.23 37.25
C MET A 165 24.45 1.69 35.80
N GLN A 166 25.49 1.48 35.01
CA GLN A 166 25.46 1.61 33.55
C GLN A 166 26.09 0.35 32.94
N PRO A 167 25.45 -0.30 31.95
CA PRO A 167 26.02 -1.45 31.25
C PRO A 167 27.30 -1.08 30.48
N GLU A 168 28.14 -2.07 30.19
CA GLU A 168 29.38 -1.88 29.39
C GLU A 168 29.14 -1.88 27.88
N ASN A 169 27.96 -2.29 27.43
CA ASN A 169 27.64 -2.39 26.01
C ASN A 169 26.24 -1.83 25.77
N ALA A 170 26.02 -1.29 24.58
CA ALA A 170 24.70 -0.95 24.05
C ALA A 170 23.82 -2.22 23.94
N ALA A 171 22.50 -2.05 23.84
CA ALA A 171 21.60 -3.18 23.67
C ALA A 171 21.72 -3.78 22.26
N GLU A 172 21.94 -2.91 21.28
CA GLU A 172 22.26 -3.21 19.89
C GLU A 172 23.44 -2.34 19.45
N GLY A 173 24.25 -2.80 18.50
CA GLY A 173 25.34 -1.99 17.96
C GLY A 173 26.42 -1.64 18.98
N SER A 174 26.90 -0.40 18.92
CA SER A 174 27.98 0.16 19.74
C SER A 174 27.61 1.43 20.48
N LEU A 175 26.59 2.17 20.08
CA LEU A 175 26.14 3.41 20.71
C LEU A 175 24.70 3.26 21.21
N ALA A 176 24.39 3.88 22.34
CA ALA A 176 23.03 3.96 22.86
C ALA A 176 22.75 5.37 23.38
N LEU A 177 21.47 5.73 23.53
CA LEU A 177 21.07 6.97 24.19
C LEU A 177 21.09 6.77 25.71
N LEU A 178 21.91 7.54 26.41
CA LEU A 178 22.21 7.35 27.83
C LEU A 178 22.09 8.68 28.57
N THR A 179 21.79 8.64 29.85
CA THR A 179 21.87 9.81 30.73
C THR A 179 23.29 10.38 30.80
N ASP A 180 24.35 9.59 30.64
CA ASP A 180 25.67 10.04 30.19
C ASP A 180 26.47 8.80 29.71
N PRO A 181 27.07 8.79 28.52
CA PRO A 181 27.85 7.63 28.07
C PRO A 181 29.12 7.37 28.88
N ASN A 182 29.67 8.38 29.56
CA ASN A 182 30.93 8.24 30.30
C ASN A 182 30.70 7.61 31.68
N ALA A 183 31.66 6.81 32.17
CA ALA A 183 31.48 6.16 33.46
C ALA A 183 31.45 7.19 34.61
N GLY A 184 30.44 7.05 35.47
CA GLY A 184 30.37 7.73 36.76
C GLY A 184 31.21 7.01 37.82
N SER A 185 31.83 7.74 38.75
CA SER A 185 32.59 7.12 39.85
C SER A 185 31.98 7.36 41.24
N SER A 186 30.94 8.19 41.33
CA SER A 186 30.19 8.56 42.53
C SER A 186 28.92 9.32 42.14
N SER A 187 27.99 9.51 43.08
CA SER A 187 26.85 10.43 42.90
C SER A 187 27.33 11.85 42.53
N GLY A 188 26.72 12.44 41.52
CA GLY A 188 27.04 13.77 40.96
C GLY A 188 28.21 13.76 39.95
N THR A 189 28.54 12.61 39.36
CA THR A 189 29.56 12.48 38.30
C THR A 189 29.00 11.58 37.20
N ASN A 190 28.66 12.19 36.06
CA ASN A 190 28.13 11.53 34.87
C ASN A 190 26.85 10.71 35.13
N ASP A 191 26.09 11.05 36.18
CA ASP A 191 24.76 10.55 36.50
C ASP A 191 23.77 11.71 36.55
N VAL A 192 22.47 11.39 36.53
CA VAL A 192 21.42 12.41 36.74
C VAL A 192 21.50 12.90 38.18
N ASP A 193 21.68 14.21 38.36
CA ASP A 193 21.77 14.82 39.70
C ASP A 193 20.97 16.13 39.77
N ALA A 194 20.31 16.30 40.91
CA ALA A 194 19.63 17.52 41.35
C ALA A 194 18.52 18.02 40.39
N GLY A 195 17.78 17.10 39.77
CA GLY A 195 16.61 17.47 38.98
C GLY A 195 16.26 16.53 37.83
N LEU A 196 15.38 17.04 36.96
CA LEU A 196 14.90 16.40 35.75
C LEU A 196 15.81 16.72 34.56
N VAL A 197 16.12 15.70 33.75
CA VAL A 197 16.68 15.79 32.41
C VAL A 197 15.75 15.13 31.40
N SER A 198 15.56 15.76 30.24
CA SER A 198 14.66 15.24 29.20
C SER A 198 15.22 15.40 27.80
N ILE A 199 14.80 14.50 26.92
CA ILE A 199 15.16 14.51 25.50
C ILE A 199 13.97 14.03 24.66
N ARG A 200 13.79 14.61 23.48
CA ARG A 200 12.71 14.24 22.56
C ARG A 200 13.24 14.03 21.14
N SER A 201 12.73 13.01 20.47
CA SER A 201 12.92 12.84 19.03
C SER A 201 12.34 14.03 18.24
N PRO A 202 12.64 14.17 16.95
CA PRO A 202 11.79 14.94 16.05
C PRO A 202 10.36 14.41 16.06
N TYR A 203 9.45 15.26 15.62
CA TYR A 203 8.09 14.83 15.33
C TYR A 203 8.06 14.03 14.02
N PHE A 204 7.26 12.97 13.99
CA PHE A 204 6.95 12.17 12.81
C PHE A 204 5.46 11.81 12.82
N THR A 205 4.87 11.62 11.64
CA THR A 205 3.45 11.28 11.50
C THR A 205 3.29 9.77 11.36
N LEU A 206 2.50 9.15 12.24
CA LEU A 206 2.18 7.72 12.13
C LEU A 206 1.31 7.46 10.90
N PRO A 207 1.48 6.31 10.21
CA PRO A 207 0.56 5.85 9.17
C PRO A 207 -0.90 5.95 9.60
N ALA A 208 -1.79 6.28 8.65
CA ALA A 208 -3.20 6.51 8.91
C ALA A 208 -4.05 5.24 8.83
N ASP A 209 -3.45 4.15 8.38
CA ASP A 209 -4.06 2.86 8.12
C ASP A 209 -3.23 1.73 8.76
N GLY A 210 -3.67 0.50 8.52
CA GLY A 210 -2.93 -0.69 8.90
C GLY A 210 -2.82 -0.90 10.41
N SER A 211 -1.77 -1.61 10.80
CA SER A 211 -1.35 -1.78 12.19
C SER A 211 0.07 -1.28 12.41
N ILE A 212 0.30 -0.64 13.54
CA ILE A 212 1.58 -0.10 13.96
C ILE A 212 2.01 -0.75 15.28
N GLU A 213 3.21 -1.31 15.29
CA GLU A 213 3.81 -1.95 16.46
C GLU A 213 5.21 -1.38 16.72
N MET A 214 5.52 -1.13 17.98
CA MET A 214 6.79 -0.58 18.41
C MET A 214 7.54 -1.57 19.31
N SER A 215 8.87 -1.61 19.16
CA SER A 215 9.80 -2.29 20.07
C SER A 215 10.94 -1.33 20.43
N TYR A 216 11.52 -1.51 21.62
CA TYR A 216 12.67 -0.72 22.08
C TYR A 216 13.36 -1.42 23.25
N ALA A 217 14.65 -1.16 23.41
CA ALA A 217 15.42 -1.56 24.59
C ALA A 217 15.58 -0.38 25.55
N TYR A 218 15.54 -0.67 26.85
CA TYR A 218 15.75 0.33 27.90
C TYR A 218 16.43 -0.27 29.13
N PHE A 219 17.00 0.59 29.97
CA PHE A 219 17.28 0.27 31.37
C PHE A 219 17.01 1.47 32.27
N PHE A 220 16.78 1.20 33.54
CA PHE A 220 16.75 2.20 34.60
C PHE A 220 17.41 1.59 35.84
N SER A 221 18.34 2.31 36.43
CA SER A 221 19.08 1.89 37.62
C SER A 221 19.12 3.01 38.65
N HIS A 222 19.12 2.61 39.91
CA HIS A 222 19.33 3.53 41.03
C HIS A 222 19.91 2.79 42.25
N ARG A 223 20.51 3.53 43.17
CA ARG A 223 20.97 2.99 44.45
C ARG A 223 19.86 2.95 45.51
N ASP A 224 20.14 2.27 46.61
CA ASP A 224 19.26 2.10 47.77
C ASP A 224 18.93 3.36 48.57
N ASN A 225 19.45 4.53 48.17
CA ASN A 225 19.11 5.83 48.73
C ASN A 225 18.16 6.66 47.86
N SER A 226 17.59 6.03 46.82
CA SER A 226 16.58 6.61 45.92
C SER A 226 15.15 6.48 46.48
N SER A 227 14.20 7.17 45.85
CA SER A 227 12.78 7.17 46.20
C SER A 227 11.90 7.27 44.95
N SER A 228 10.58 7.35 45.12
CA SER A 228 9.65 7.56 44.01
C SER A 228 9.77 8.92 43.30
N ASP A 229 10.51 9.86 43.90
CA ASP A 229 10.82 11.15 43.29
C ASP A 229 11.90 11.00 42.20
N ASP A 230 12.66 9.91 42.22
CA ASP A 230 13.62 9.55 41.19
C ASP A 230 12.96 8.58 40.22
N TYR A 231 13.11 8.78 38.91
CA TYR A 231 12.37 7.99 37.94
C TYR A 231 13.01 7.98 36.56
N PHE A 232 12.58 7.01 35.76
CA PHE A 232 12.71 7.00 34.31
C PHE A 232 11.34 6.87 33.65
N ARG A 233 11.05 7.76 32.70
CA ARG A 233 9.84 7.74 31.88
C ARG A 233 10.19 7.76 30.41
N PHE A 234 9.48 6.95 29.65
CA PHE A 234 9.51 6.99 28.19
C PHE A 234 8.08 7.08 27.69
N LYS A 235 7.80 7.96 26.74
CA LYS A 235 6.43 8.29 26.34
C LYS A 235 6.32 8.69 24.89
N LEU A 236 5.14 8.42 24.34
CA LEU A 236 4.65 9.01 23.11
C LEU A 236 3.95 10.34 23.45
N VAL A 237 4.33 11.42 22.78
CA VAL A 237 3.74 12.76 22.98
C VAL A 237 3.18 13.34 21.69
N ASP A 238 2.19 14.22 21.82
CA ASP A 238 1.65 14.99 20.70
C ASP A 238 2.49 16.26 20.40
N ASN A 239 2.06 17.02 19.40
CA ASN A 239 2.67 18.29 18.98
C ASN A 239 2.75 19.37 20.05
N ASN A 240 2.01 19.23 21.16
CA ASN A 240 2.02 20.15 22.29
C ASN A 240 2.84 19.61 23.48
N GLY A 241 3.46 18.44 23.33
CA GLY A 241 4.18 17.75 24.41
C GLY A 241 3.25 17.05 25.41
N VAL A 242 1.97 16.91 25.10
CA VAL A 242 1.02 16.16 25.93
C VAL A 242 1.29 14.67 25.77
N THR A 243 1.34 13.95 26.88
CA THR A 243 1.52 12.50 26.87
C THR A 243 0.29 11.80 26.31
N LEU A 244 0.48 11.08 25.21
CA LEU A 244 -0.54 10.23 24.57
C LEU A 244 -0.50 8.81 25.15
N LEU A 245 0.71 8.27 25.30
CA LEU A 245 0.96 6.94 25.85
C LEU A 245 2.21 6.96 26.73
N ALA A 246 2.10 6.48 27.95
CA ALA A 246 3.27 6.14 28.77
C ALA A 246 3.79 4.77 28.31
N LEU A 247 4.97 4.76 27.71
CA LEU A 247 5.67 3.54 27.28
C LEU A 247 6.39 2.91 28.48
N GLN A 248 7.02 3.74 29.32
CA GLN A 248 7.60 3.37 30.62
C GLN A 248 7.28 4.44 31.66
N ASP A 249 7.02 4.01 32.90
CA ASP A 249 6.90 4.87 34.10
C ASP A 249 7.49 4.12 35.30
N LEU A 250 8.81 4.17 35.41
CA LEU A 250 9.59 3.41 36.37
C LEU A 250 10.08 4.33 37.48
N GLN A 251 9.69 4.02 38.71
CA GLN A 251 10.06 4.78 39.90
C GLN A 251 11.25 4.15 40.63
N GLY A 252 12.03 5.01 41.28
CA GLY A 252 13.06 4.64 42.22
C GLY A 252 12.48 4.11 43.53
N ALA A 253 13.35 3.49 44.32
CA ALA A 253 13.01 2.87 45.60
C ALA A 253 14.24 2.79 46.52
N ASP A 254 14.00 2.56 47.80
CA ASP A 254 15.03 2.39 48.85
C ASP A 254 15.77 1.03 48.78
N THR A 255 15.95 0.51 47.56
CA THR A 255 16.64 -0.74 47.28
C THR A 255 17.45 -0.61 45.98
N ASP A 256 18.65 -1.17 45.94
CA ASP A 256 19.47 -1.17 44.73
C ASP A 256 18.74 -1.81 43.54
N ARG A 257 18.67 -1.08 42.42
CA ARG A 257 18.17 -1.56 41.13
C ARG A 257 19.33 -1.54 40.13
N PRO A 258 19.91 -2.69 39.76
CA PRO A 258 20.99 -2.74 38.78
C PRO A 258 20.49 -2.42 37.37
N ALA A 259 21.36 -1.83 36.54
CA ALA A 259 21.11 -1.67 35.12
C ALA A 259 21.14 -3.02 34.40
N VAL A 260 20.03 -3.33 33.75
CA VAL A 260 19.87 -4.49 32.89
C VAL A 260 19.05 -4.05 31.69
N TRP A 261 19.62 -4.16 30.49
CA TRP A 261 18.89 -3.93 29.25
C TRP A 261 17.68 -4.88 29.17
N THR A 262 16.51 -4.29 29.01
CA THR A 262 15.22 -4.97 28.86
C THR A 262 14.59 -4.51 27.56
N THR A 263 14.09 -5.45 26.77
CA THR A 263 13.41 -5.14 25.51
C THR A 263 11.90 -5.22 25.71
N GLU A 264 11.18 -4.14 25.41
CA GLU A 264 9.74 -4.21 25.15
C GLU A 264 9.51 -4.50 23.67
N SER A 265 8.52 -5.34 23.39
CA SER A 265 8.15 -5.70 22.02
C SER A 265 6.64 -5.65 21.84
N ASN A 266 6.22 -5.43 20.59
CA ASN A 266 4.82 -5.43 20.15
C ASN A 266 3.94 -4.43 20.92
N VAL A 267 4.49 -3.26 21.24
CA VAL A 267 3.71 -2.15 21.79
C VAL A 267 2.85 -1.57 20.69
N SER A 268 1.53 -1.82 20.75
CA SER A 268 0.61 -1.32 19.73
C SER A 268 0.44 0.20 19.81
N LEU A 269 0.59 0.87 18.67
CA LEU A 269 0.32 2.30 18.50
C LEU A 269 -0.96 2.58 17.71
N ASN A 270 -1.78 1.56 17.45
CA ASN A 270 -2.98 1.64 16.59
C ASN A 270 -4.01 2.68 17.05
N ALA A 271 -4.00 3.09 18.32
CA ALA A 271 -4.88 4.15 18.82
C ALA A 271 -4.50 5.55 18.30
N PHE A 272 -3.34 5.69 17.66
CA PHE A 272 -2.75 6.97 17.26
C PHE A 272 -2.48 7.06 15.74
N LEU A 273 -3.15 6.23 14.92
CA LEU A 273 -3.03 6.28 13.46
C LEU A 273 -3.24 7.71 12.92
N GLY A 274 -2.37 8.14 12.01
CA GLY A 274 -2.41 9.46 11.37
C GLY A 274 -1.99 10.62 12.28
N MET A 275 -1.63 10.37 13.54
CA MET A 275 -1.20 11.43 14.45
C MET A 275 0.26 11.80 14.24
N ASN A 276 0.55 13.10 14.32
CA ASN A 276 1.93 13.58 14.43
C ASN A 276 2.37 13.48 15.90
N VAL A 277 3.43 12.72 16.14
CA VAL A 277 3.88 12.29 17.47
C VAL A 277 5.40 12.44 17.59
N ALA A 278 5.90 12.39 18.82
CA ALA A 278 7.32 12.25 19.10
C ALA A 278 7.52 11.30 20.27
N LEU A 279 8.72 10.72 20.36
CA LEU A 279 9.17 9.95 21.51
C LEU A 279 9.91 10.88 22.46
N GLN A 280 9.58 10.83 23.75
CA GLN A 280 10.23 11.64 24.78
C GLN A 280 10.67 10.76 25.95
N ALA A 281 11.93 10.92 26.35
CA ALA A 281 12.52 10.29 27.51
C ALA A 281 12.79 11.33 28.60
N GLU A 282 12.60 10.91 29.85
CA GLU A 282 12.80 11.73 31.05
C GLU A 282 13.48 10.86 32.11
N ALA A 283 14.50 11.39 32.75
CA ALA A 283 15.10 10.81 33.94
C ALA A 283 15.24 11.89 35.01
N ALA A 284 15.05 11.52 36.27
CA ALA A 284 15.11 12.48 37.37
C ALA A 284 15.78 11.87 38.61
N ASP A 285 16.60 12.69 39.28
CA ASP A 285 17.10 12.49 40.64
C ASP A 285 16.70 13.74 41.45
N GLU A 286 15.48 13.72 42.00
CA GLU A 286 14.90 14.87 42.72
C GLU A 286 14.98 14.68 44.25
N ALA A 287 15.28 13.47 44.71
CA ALA A 287 15.41 13.15 46.12
C ALA A 287 16.80 13.53 46.68
N THR A 288 17.20 12.90 47.79
CA THR A 288 18.57 12.99 48.28
C THR A 288 19.51 12.34 47.29
N GLY A 289 20.47 13.11 46.75
CA GLY A 289 21.43 12.70 45.71
C GLY A 289 21.73 11.20 45.70
N SER A 290 21.21 10.54 44.67
CA SER A 290 21.39 9.12 44.42
C SER A 290 22.13 8.94 43.09
N LEU A 291 22.62 7.73 42.81
CA LEU A 291 23.21 7.46 41.50
C LEU A 291 22.11 6.89 40.63
N VAL A 292 21.62 7.70 39.69
CA VAL A 292 20.51 7.39 38.78
C VAL A 292 20.99 7.38 37.34
N GLU A 293 20.77 6.26 36.65
CA GLU A 293 21.11 6.12 35.23
C GLU A 293 19.93 5.52 34.47
N ALA A 294 19.76 5.97 33.23
CA ALA A 294 18.80 5.41 32.31
C ALA A 294 19.39 5.36 30.89
N GLY A 295 18.89 4.40 30.11
CA GLY A 295 19.28 4.26 28.72
C GLY A 295 18.14 3.78 27.84
N LEU A 296 18.22 4.12 26.56
CA LEU A 296 17.33 3.71 25.48
C LEU A 296 18.16 3.31 24.27
N ASP A 297 17.68 2.30 23.57
CA ASP A 297 18.34 1.78 22.37
C ASP A 297 17.36 0.96 21.51
N ALA A 298 17.78 0.59 20.30
CA ALA A 298 17.08 -0.34 19.41
C ALA A 298 15.59 -0.01 19.21
N ILE A 299 15.27 1.27 19.01
CA ILE A 299 13.89 1.71 18.84
C ILE A 299 13.46 1.40 17.40
N VAL A 300 12.39 0.62 17.26
CA VAL A 300 11.85 0.20 15.98
C VAL A 300 10.34 0.34 16.00
N ILE A 301 9.78 1.00 14.99
CA ILE A 301 8.34 1.08 14.74
C ILE A 301 8.07 0.42 13.38
N LEU A 302 7.25 -0.62 13.39
CA LEU A 302 6.82 -1.36 12.22
C LEU A 302 5.41 -0.91 11.83
N HIS A 303 5.14 -0.85 10.53
CA HIS A 303 3.81 -0.65 9.96
C HIS A 303 3.45 -1.85 9.09
N THR A 304 2.21 -2.32 9.18
CA THR A 304 1.63 -3.31 8.27
C THR A 304 0.39 -2.67 7.65
N PRO A 305 0.45 -2.24 6.37
CA PRO A 305 -0.68 -1.61 5.67
C PRO A 305 -1.92 -2.52 5.61
N VAL A 306 -3.09 -1.93 5.35
CA VAL A 306 -4.26 -2.72 4.97
C VAL A 306 -4.10 -3.15 3.51
N ASN A 307 -4.13 -4.45 3.23
CA ASN A 307 -4.36 -4.90 1.85
C ASN A 307 -5.82 -4.59 1.49
N ASN A 308 -6.01 -3.57 0.64
CA ASN A 308 -7.30 -3.16 0.09
C ASN A 308 -7.53 -3.62 -1.35
N ASP A 309 -6.60 -4.37 -1.93
CA ASP A 309 -6.64 -4.95 -3.28
C ASP A 309 -6.00 -6.35 -3.18
N ALA A 310 -6.84 -7.38 -3.12
CA ALA A 310 -6.42 -8.73 -2.72
C ALA A 310 -5.78 -9.52 -3.86
N ASP A 311 -6.09 -9.20 -5.12
CA ASP A 311 -5.50 -9.85 -6.30
C ASP A 311 -4.53 -8.94 -7.08
N ASN A 312 -4.36 -7.68 -6.65
CA ASN A 312 -3.45 -6.68 -7.20
C ASN A 312 -3.76 -6.29 -8.65
N ASP A 313 -5.02 -6.34 -9.03
CA ASP A 313 -5.47 -5.93 -10.35
C ASP A 313 -5.63 -4.41 -10.48
N GLY A 314 -5.56 -3.66 -9.37
CA GLY A 314 -5.70 -2.20 -9.35
C GLY A 314 -7.13 -1.71 -9.14
N ILE A 315 -8.06 -2.60 -8.82
CA ILE A 315 -9.40 -2.29 -8.33
C ILE A 315 -9.45 -2.66 -6.84
N GLU A 316 -9.83 -1.72 -5.98
CA GLU A 316 -9.94 -2.01 -4.55
C GLU A 316 -11.04 -3.05 -4.28
N ASN A 317 -10.82 -3.95 -3.31
CA ASN A 317 -11.73 -5.01 -2.86
C ASN A 317 -13.20 -4.57 -2.66
N GLY A 318 -13.43 -3.30 -2.33
CA GLY A 318 -14.79 -2.75 -2.14
C GLY A 318 -15.50 -2.34 -3.43
N ALA A 319 -14.75 -2.17 -4.52
CA ALA A 319 -15.21 -1.85 -5.86
C ALA A 319 -15.03 -3.03 -6.84
N ASP A 320 -14.31 -4.06 -6.45
CA ASP A 320 -13.96 -5.22 -7.25
C ASP A 320 -15.07 -6.30 -7.24
N ASN A 321 -15.65 -6.57 -8.42
CA ASN A 321 -16.64 -7.64 -8.61
C ASN A 321 -16.03 -9.05 -8.67
N CYS A 322 -14.71 -9.18 -8.61
CA CYS A 322 -13.96 -10.43 -8.47
C CYS A 322 -12.76 -10.32 -7.53
N VAL A 323 -12.98 -9.91 -6.26
CA VAL A 323 -12.01 -9.67 -5.17
C VAL A 323 -10.72 -10.52 -5.14
N ASN A 324 -10.72 -11.76 -5.65
CA ASN A 324 -9.54 -12.64 -5.62
C ASN A 324 -9.08 -13.12 -7.01
N THR A 325 -9.61 -12.55 -8.09
CA THR A 325 -9.33 -12.92 -9.48
C THR A 325 -9.20 -11.68 -10.35
N ALA A 326 -7.95 -11.33 -10.67
CA ALA A 326 -7.63 -10.09 -11.36
C ALA A 326 -8.43 -9.88 -12.66
N ASN A 327 -9.20 -8.79 -12.71
CA ASN A 327 -10.10 -8.44 -13.79
C ASN A 327 -10.32 -6.92 -13.89
N ASN A 328 -9.26 -6.16 -14.21
CA ASN A 328 -9.27 -4.70 -14.36
C ASN A 328 -10.42 -4.09 -15.19
N ASN A 329 -11.04 -4.88 -16.08
CA ASN A 329 -12.15 -4.45 -16.93
C ASN A 329 -13.51 -4.46 -16.21
N GLN A 330 -13.61 -5.15 -15.07
CA GLN A 330 -14.82 -5.27 -14.22
C GLN A 330 -16.07 -5.61 -15.03
N LEU A 331 -15.92 -6.44 -16.08
CA LEU A 331 -17.05 -6.93 -16.85
C LEU A 331 -17.93 -7.79 -15.95
N ASN A 332 -19.24 -7.60 -16.08
CA ASN A 332 -20.30 -8.41 -15.50
C ASN A 332 -21.44 -8.31 -16.54
N HIS A 333 -21.77 -9.42 -17.20
CA HIS A 333 -22.69 -9.40 -18.34
C HIS A 333 -24.16 -9.52 -17.89
N ASP A 334 -24.41 -10.28 -16.84
CA ASP A 334 -25.74 -10.65 -16.34
C ASP A 334 -26.33 -9.70 -15.26
N GLY A 335 -25.48 -8.91 -14.60
CA GLY A 335 -25.86 -7.96 -13.56
C GLY A 335 -25.97 -8.52 -12.14
N ASP A 336 -25.54 -9.75 -11.84
CA ASP A 336 -25.79 -10.37 -10.53
C ASP A 336 -24.82 -9.94 -9.40
N GLY A 337 -23.70 -9.31 -9.77
CA GLY A 337 -22.68 -8.81 -8.85
C GLY A 337 -21.36 -9.56 -8.87
N GLU A 338 -21.27 -10.72 -9.51
CA GLU A 338 -20.02 -11.44 -9.77
C GLU A 338 -19.46 -11.04 -11.16
N GLY A 339 -18.18 -10.73 -11.26
CA GLY A 339 -17.59 -10.38 -12.57
C GLY A 339 -17.37 -11.60 -13.45
N ASN A 340 -17.33 -11.43 -14.76
CA ASN A 340 -17.13 -12.52 -15.71
C ASN A 340 -15.84 -13.33 -15.47
N ALA A 341 -14.86 -12.76 -14.76
CA ALA A 341 -13.61 -13.46 -14.45
C ALA A 341 -13.75 -14.49 -13.32
N CYS A 342 -14.80 -14.39 -12.50
CA CYS A 342 -15.03 -15.22 -11.33
C CYS A 342 -16.43 -15.83 -11.27
N ASP A 343 -17.35 -15.38 -12.12
CA ASP A 343 -18.60 -16.05 -12.44
C ASP A 343 -18.32 -17.32 -13.27
N SER A 344 -19.23 -18.28 -13.23
CA SER A 344 -19.17 -19.54 -13.96
C SER A 344 -20.29 -19.74 -14.99
N ASP A 345 -21.22 -18.78 -15.04
CA ASP A 345 -22.38 -18.73 -15.94
C ASP A 345 -22.62 -17.24 -16.27
N ASP A 346 -21.78 -16.73 -17.17
CA ASP A 346 -21.61 -15.29 -17.44
C ASP A 346 -22.89 -14.57 -17.89
N ASP A 347 -23.88 -15.29 -18.42
CA ASP A 347 -25.16 -14.73 -18.88
C ASP A 347 -26.40 -15.26 -18.14
N ASN A 348 -26.21 -16.18 -17.20
CA ASN A 348 -27.22 -16.76 -16.33
C ASN A 348 -28.38 -17.47 -17.09
N ASP A 349 -28.08 -18.08 -18.24
CA ASP A 349 -29.05 -18.89 -19.00
C ASP A 349 -29.22 -20.32 -18.43
N GLY A 350 -28.28 -20.76 -17.59
CA GLY A 350 -28.25 -22.06 -16.93
C GLY A 350 -27.27 -23.07 -17.52
N LEU A 351 -26.52 -22.72 -18.57
CA LEU A 351 -25.30 -23.40 -18.99
C LEU A 351 -24.09 -22.72 -18.37
N THR A 352 -23.17 -23.49 -17.79
CA THR A 352 -21.89 -22.91 -17.34
C THR A 352 -21.00 -22.58 -18.53
N ASP A 353 -20.09 -21.59 -18.40
CA ASP A 353 -19.11 -21.25 -19.45
C ASP A 353 -18.33 -22.47 -19.96
N ALA A 354 -18.12 -23.46 -19.08
CA ALA A 354 -17.46 -24.71 -19.39
C ALA A 354 -18.32 -25.65 -20.25
N GLU A 355 -19.64 -25.67 -20.01
CA GLU A 355 -20.60 -26.37 -20.87
C GLU A 355 -20.75 -25.65 -22.21
N GLU A 356 -20.80 -24.33 -22.21
CA GLU A 356 -20.90 -23.54 -23.43
C GLU A 356 -19.68 -23.68 -24.33
N ALA A 357 -18.47 -23.70 -23.75
CA ALA A 357 -17.26 -24.05 -24.48
C ALA A 357 -17.33 -25.46 -25.12
N GLN A 358 -18.13 -26.38 -24.56
CA GLN A 358 -18.37 -27.71 -25.13
C GLN A 358 -19.40 -27.67 -26.26
N TYR A 359 -20.44 -26.84 -26.15
CA TYR A 359 -21.49 -26.70 -27.16
C TYR A 359 -21.13 -25.70 -28.28
N GLY A 360 -20.11 -24.88 -28.07
CA GLY A 360 -19.64 -23.86 -29.00
C GLY A 360 -20.45 -22.57 -28.98
N THR A 361 -21.25 -22.36 -27.94
CA THR A 361 -22.03 -21.14 -27.70
C THR A 361 -21.16 -20.02 -27.11
N ASP A 362 -21.70 -18.80 -27.07
CA ASP A 362 -21.03 -17.62 -26.51
C ASP A 362 -21.49 -17.42 -25.05
N PRO A 363 -20.58 -17.55 -24.06
CA PRO A 363 -20.93 -17.47 -22.64
C PRO A 363 -21.49 -16.15 -22.16
N THR A 364 -21.47 -15.14 -23.03
CA THR A 364 -22.02 -13.83 -22.74
C THR A 364 -23.34 -13.61 -23.48
N LEU A 365 -24.02 -14.64 -23.97
CA LEU A 365 -25.25 -14.52 -24.74
C LEU A 365 -26.21 -15.68 -24.45
N VAL A 366 -27.28 -15.36 -23.72
CA VAL A 366 -28.37 -16.29 -23.40
C VAL A 366 -28.90 -17.06 -24.62
N ASP A 367 -28.79 -16.49 -25.81
CA ASP A 367 -29.26 -17.01 -27.10
C ASP A 367 -28.18 -16.72 -28.15
N SER A 368 -27.33 -17.72 -28.44
CA SER A 368 -26.11 -17.54 -29.24
C SER A 368 -26.39 -17.29 -30.73
N ASP A 369 -27.47 -17.83 -31.27
CA ASP A 369 -27.84 -17.68 -32.69
C ASP A 369 -28.99 -16.70 -32.96
N ALA A 370 -29.56 -16.15 -31.89
CA ALA A 370 -30.58 -15.12 -31.86
C ALA A 370 -31.92 -15.55 -32.47
N ASP A 371 -32.32 -16.81 -32.32
CA ASP A 371 -33.61 -17.34 -32.79
C ASP A 371 -34.77 -17.19 -31.79
N SER A 372 -34.48 -16.72 -30.56
CA SER A 372 -35.38 -16.57 -29.41
C SER A 372 -35.55 -17.80 -28.51
N LEU A 373 -34.72 -18.83 -28.65
CA LEU A 373 -34.50 -19.88 -27.65
C LEU A 373 -33.20 -19.62 -26.90
N SER A 374 -33.12 -20.02 -25.64
CA SER A 374 -31.84 -19.95 -24.93
C SER A 374 -31.00 -21.20 -25.23
N ASP A 375 -29.68 -21.07 -25.14
CA ASP A 375 -28.76 -22.17 -25.41
C ASP A 375 -29.04 -23.36 -24.48
N TYR A 376 -29.34 -23.09 -23.21
CA TYR A 376 -29.83 -24.09 -22.25
C TYR A 376 -31.06 -24.85 -22.76
N ASP A 377 -32.08 -24.15 -23.25
CA ASP A 377 -33.34 -24.76 -23.69
C ASP A 377 -33.13 -25.60 -24.94
N GLU A 378 -32.29 -25.15 -25.86
CA GLU A 378 -31.93 -25.90 -27.04
C GLU A 378 -31.20 -27.20 -26.71
N VAL A 379 -30.21 -27.14 -25.82
CA VAL A 379 -29.41 -28.30 -25.40
C VAL A 379 -30.25 -29.30 -24.59
N TYR A 380 -31.00 -28.83 -23.58
CA TYR A 380 -31.61 -29.70 -22.57
C TYR A 380 -33.12 -29.90 -22.73
N SER A 381 -33.84 -28.98 -23.39
CA SER A 381 -35.30 -29.07 -23.57
C SER A 381 -35.70 -29.60 -24.95
N TYR A 382 -35.05 -29.11 -26.02
CA TYR A 382 -35.48 -29.36 -27.41
C TYR A 382 -34.53 -30.23 -28.23
N ASN A 383 -33.29 -30.41 -27.77
CA ASN A 383 -32.23 -31.15 -28.45
C ASN A 383 -32.01 -30.62 -29.88
N THR A 384 -32.00 -29.30 -30.03
CA THR A 384 -31.64 -28.55 -31.25
C THR A 384 -30.15 -28.15 -31.21
N ASN A 385 -29.67 -27.46 -32.24
CA ASN A 385 -28.30 -26.96 -32.30
C ASN A 385 -28.27 -25.48 -31.88
N PRO A 386 -27.69 -25.12 -30.71
CA PRO A 386 -27.70 -23.76 -30.16
C PRO A 386 -26.85 -22.73 -30.92
N ASN A 387 -26.45 -23.08 -32.14
CA ASN A 387 -25.63 -22.25 -33.02
C ASN A 387 -26.23 -22.17 -34.43
N ALA A 388 -27.46 -22.64 -34.59
CA ALA A 388 -28.18 -22.65 -35.84
C ALA A 388 -29.68 -22.43 -35.61
N ALA A 389 -30.10 -21.19 -35.87
CA ALA A 389 -31.49 -20.76 -35.71
C ALA A 389 -32.53 -21.65 -36.42
N ASP A 390 -32.11 -22.48 -37.37
CA ASP A 390 -32.89 -23.49 -38.07
C ASP A 390 -32.05 -24.78 -38.08
N SER A 391 -32.31 -25.68 -37.13
CA SER A 391 -31.48 -26.86 -36.88
C SER A 391 -31.53 -27.88 -38.01
N ASP A 392 -32.67 -28.00 -38.69
CA ASP A 392 -32.88 -28.99 -39.74
C ASP A 392 -32.74 -28.42 -41.18
N GLY A 393 -32.74 -27.10 -41.32
CA GLY A 393 -32.47 -26.37 -42.55
C GLY A 393 -33.67 -26.24 -43.49
N ASP A 394 -34.91 -26.35 -43.01
CA ASP A 394 -36.12 -26.30 -43.83
C ASP A 394 -36.65 -24.87 -44.10
N GLY A 395 -36.12 -23.88 -43.39
CA GLY A 395 -36.43 -22.46 -43.52
C GLY A 395 -37.37 -21.88 -42.47
N TYR A 396 -37.70 -22.62 -41.41
CA TYR A 396 -38.31 -22.09 -40.17
C TYR A 396 -37.31 -22.16 -39.02
N SER A 397 -37.37 -21.20 -38.11
CA SER A 397 -36.53 -21.28 -36.91
C SER A 397 -37.05 -22.29 -35.90
N ASP A 398 -36.16 -22.83 -35.06
CA ASP A 398 -36.52 -23.80 -34.04
C ASP A 398 -37.58 -23.23 -33.09
N ALA A 399 -37.42 -21.96 -32.69
CA ALA A 399 -38.41 -21.20 -31.92
C ALA A 399 -39.79 -21.12 -32.60
N GLU A 400 -39.83 -20.88 -33.91
CA GLU A 400 -41.07 -20.78 -34.69
C GLU A 400 -41.81 -22.12 -34.76
N GLU A 401 -41.06 -23.21 -34.91
CA GLU A 401 -41.60 -24.56 -34.99
C GLU A 401 -42.19 -25.01 -33.66
N ILE A 402 -41.48 -24.79 -32.56
CA ILE A 402 -41.97 -25.05 -31.19
C ILE A 402 -43.26 -24.26 -30.92
N ALA A 403 -43.30 -22.98 -31.30
CA ALA A 403 -44.47 -22.12 -31.10
C ALA A 403 -45.74 -22.63 -31.81
N VAL A 404 -45.59 -23.39 -32.90
CA VAL A 404 -46.71 -24.01 -33.64
C VAL A 404 -46.87 -25.51 -33.38
N GLY A 405 -46.05 -26.09 -32.50
CA GLY A 405 -46.08 -27.49 -32.10
C GLY A 405 -45.54 -28.47 -33.15
N ARG A 406 -44.53 -28.04 -33.91
CA ARG A 406 -43.74 -28.89 -34.82
C ARG A 406 -42.50 -29.43 -34.12
N ASP A 407 -41.82 -30.35 -34.79
CA ASP A 407 -40.56 -30.95 -34.33
C ASP A 407 -39.39 -30.20 -35.02
N PRO A 408 -38.60 -29.40 -34.28
CA PRO A 408 -37.54 -28.54 -34.84
C PRO A 408 -36.35 -29.32 -35.43
N ASN A 409 -36.33 -30.64 -35.27
CA ASN A 409 -35.26 -31.50 -35.78
C ASN A 409 -35.68 -32.30 -37.02
N GLN A 410 -36.80 -31.96 -37.65
CA GLN A 410 -37.45 -32.81 -38.64
C GLN A 410 -37.82 -32.08 -39.94
N PHE A 411 -36.86 -32.03 -40.88
CA PHE A 411 -37.00 -31.32 -42.16
C PHE A 411 -38.40 -31.42 -42.77
N ASP A 412 -39.17 -30.34 -42.64
CA ASP A 412 -40.57 -30.32 -42.96
C ASP A 412 -40.74 -29.82 -44.41
N ALA A 413 -41.22 -30.68 -45.30
CA ALA A 413 -41.38 -30.31 -46.70
C ALA A 413 -42.48 -29.25 -46.84
N HIS A 414 -42.09 -27.96 -46.88
CA HIS A 414 -42.90 -26.75 -47.06
C HIS A 414 -44.36 -27.06 -47.43
N ILE A 415 -45.20 -27.31 -46.43
CA ILE A 415 -46.62 -27.54 -46.69
C ILE A 415 -47.22 -26.15 -46.90
N PRO A 416 -47.70 -25.81 -48.12
CA PRO A 416 -48.26 -24.50 -48.37
C PRO A 416 -49.40 -24.30 -47.38
N LEU A 417 -49.37 -23.16 -46.68
CA LEU A 417 -50.33 -22.81 -45.65
C LEU A 417 -51.74 -23.31 -46.00
N PRO A 418 -52.46 -23.95 -45.06
CA PRO A 418 -53.83 -24.38 -45.33
C PRO A 418 -54.63 -23.17 -45.81
N GLY A 419 -55.44 -23.36 -46.87
CA GLY A 419 -55.99 -22.29 -47.72
C GLY A 419 -56.82 -21.19 -47.06
N TRP A 420 -56.99 -21.21 -45.73
CA TRP A 420 -57.52 -20.10 -44.95
C TRP A 420 -56.50 -18.97 -44.69
N ALA A 421 -55.19 -19.25 -44.67
CA ALA A 421 -54.15 -18.22 -44.43
C ALA A 421 -53.96 -17.25 -45.61
N LEU A 422 -54.24 -17.69 -46.84
CA LEU A 422 -54.23 -16.85 -48.05
C LEU A 422 -55.35 -15.78 -48.07
N LEU A 423 -56.36 -15.88 -47.19
CA LEU A 423 -57.46 -14.92 -47.14
C LEU A 423 -57.15 -13.67 -46.29
N LEU A 424 -56.19 -13.73 -45.36
CA LEU A 424 -55.88 -12.61 -44.46
C LEU A 424 -54.87 -11.61 -45.07
N LEU A 425 -53.91 -12.09 -45.88
CA LEU A 425 -52.96 -11.24 -46.60
C LEU A 425 -53.62 -10.35 -47.68
N ALA A 426 -54.77 -10.77 -48.22
CA ALA A 426 -55.55 -9.95 -49.16
C ALA A 426 -56.35 -8.82 -48.47
N THR A 427 -56.54 -8.86 -47.14
CA THR A 427 -57.29 -7.82 -46.40
C THR A 427 -56.42 -6.73 -45.79
N ALA A 428 -55.13 -7.01 -45.51
CA ALA A 428 -54.20 -6.00 -44.99
C ALA A 428 -53.72 -4.99 -46.06
N LEU A 429 -53.50 -5.44 -47.30
CA LEU A 429 -53.09 -4.56 -48.42
C LEU A 429 -54.21 -3.66 -48.96
N GLY A 430 -55.49 -4.00 -48.71
CA GLY A 430 -56.64 -3.16 -49.06
C GLY A 430 -56.92 -2.01 -48.08
N TYR A 431 -56.44 -2.11 -46.84
CA TYR A 431 -56.77 -1.14 -45.78
C TYR A 431 -55.94 0.16 -45.84
N PHE A 432 -54.77 0.14 -46.50
CA PHE A 432 -53.92 1.34 -46.62
C PHE A 432 -54.22 2.22 -47.85
N ALA A 433 -55.00 1.76 -48.83
CA ALA A 433 -55.23 2.49 -50.08
C ALA A 433 -56.36 3.55 -50.04
N THR A 434 -57.22 3.58 -49.02
CA THR A 434 -58.42 4.46 -49.00
C THR A 434 -58.35 5.67 -48.06
N ARG A 435 -57.29 5.86 -47.27
CA ARG A 435 -57.19 7.01 -46.33
C ARG A 435 -56.52 8.28 -46.86
N ARG A 436 -56.19 8.38 -48.16
CA ARG A 436 -55.45 9.54 -48.72
C ARG A 436 -56.23 10.49 -49.65
N GLN A 437 -57.57 10.42 -49.74
CA GLN A 437 -58.34 11.27 -50.68
C GLN A 437 -59.41 12.21 -50.11
N HIS A 438 -59.50 12.47 -48.81
CA HIS A 438 -60.41 13.52 -48.31
C HIS A 438 -59.75 14.48 -47.33
N ARG A 439 -59.02 15.48 -47.88
CA ARG A 439 -58.93 16.83 -47.31
C ARG A 439 -58.42 17.84 -48.36
N ARG A 440 -59.35 18.46 -49.09
CA ARG A 440 -59.20 19.79 -49.71
C ARG A 440 -60.49 20.59 -49.52
N LEU A 441 -60.43 21.58 -48.62
CA LEU A 441 -60.99 22.95 -48.66
C LEU A 441 -62.53 23.12 -48.74
N PRO A 442 -63.13 24.27 -48.32
CA PRO A 442 -62.60 25.64 -48.22
C PRO A 442 -61.81 25.97 -46.95
#